data_AF-A0A955JGY2-F1
#
_entry.id   AF-A0A955JGY2-F1
#
_cell.length_a   1.000
_cell.length_b   1.000
_cell.length_c   1.000
_cell.angle_alpha   90.00
_cell.angle_beta   90.00
_cell.angle_gamma   90.00
#
_symmetry.space_group_name_H-M   'P 1'
#
loop_
_entity.id
_entity.type
_entity.pdbx_description
1 polymer ?
#
loop_
_entity_poly.entity_id
_entity_poly.type
_entity_poly.pdbx_seq_one_letter_code
_entity_poly.pdbx_strand_id
1 'polypeptide(L)'
;MRPALQSRLQPFGTTIFSEMTRLAQEHGAVNLAQGFPDFEGPRSLVDAAIKALRSGDNQYARSQGHPDLVKAIAGRRRDDTGLEYDPMSEVGVFAGATEGIAASLMGMLEPGDEVILIETLYDSYPAICDLAGAVQKYI
;
A
#
# COMPACT_ATOMS: atom_id res chain seq x y z
N MET A 1 32.75 -3.63 8.68
CA MET A 1 31.82 -2.87 7.80
C MET A 1 30.53 -2.64 8.55
N ARG A 2 29.98 -1.43 8.52
CA ARG A 2 28.65 -1.16 9.10
C ARG A 2 27.61 -1.81 8.18
N PRO A 3 26.60 -2.53 8.70
CA PRO A 3 25.56 -3.08 7.85
C PRO A 3 24.83 -1.97 7.09
N ALA A 4 24.42 -2.26 5.84
CA ALA A 4 23.81 -1.27 4.94
C ALA A 4 22.43 -0.80 5.42
N LEU A 5 21.76 -1.58 6.26
CA LEU A 5 20.46 -1.29 6.84
C LEU A 5 20.54 -1.12 8.37
N GLN A 6 19.66 -0.28 8.89
CA GLN A 6 19.41 -0.14 10.33
C GLN A 6 19.06 -1.49 10.95
N SER A 7 19.47 -1.75 12.20
CA SER A 7 19.30 -3.04 12.88
C SER A 7 17.86 -3.57 12.81
N ARG A 8 16.87 -2.70 13.03
CA ARG A 8 15.44 -3.01 12.97
C ARG A 8 14.92 -3.48 11.60
N LEU A 9 15.62 -3.17 10.50
CA LEU A 9 15.20 -3.59 9.15
C LEU A 9 15.98 -4.78 8.62
N GLN A 10 17.04 -5.21 9.30
CA GLN A 10 17.85 -6.35 8.88
C GLN A 10 17.07 -7.67 8.75
N PRO A 11 16.03 -7.96 9.56
CA PRO A 11 15.24 -9.18 9.41
C PRO A 11 14.42 -9.27 8.10
N PHE A 12 14.11 -8.14 7.45
CA PHE A 12 13.12 -8.09 6.36
C PHE A 12 13.70 -8.15 4.94
N GLY A 13 15.00 -8.44 4.79
CA GLY A 13 15.80 -8.39 3.55
C GLY A 13 15.07 -8.56 2.21
N THR A 14 15.26 -9.70 1.53
CA THR A 14 14.55 -10.00 0.30
C THR A 14 13.29 -10.79 0.65
N THR A 15 12.14 -10.41 0.09
CA THR A 15 10.88 -11.12 0.35
C THR A 15 10.77 -12.39 -0.49
N ILE A 16 10.05 -13.38 0.01
CA ILE A 16 9.78 -14.63 -0.72
C ILE A 16 9.08 -14.36 -2.06
N PHE A 17 8.25 -13.33 -2.15
CA PHE A 17 7.60 -12.92 -3.41
C PHE A 17 8.61 -12.52 -4.48
N SER A 18 9.67 -11.80 -4.09
CA SER A 18 10.73 -11.38 -5.00
C SER A 18 11.57 -12.57 -5.45
N GLU A 19 11.92 -13.45 -4.51
CA GLU A 19 12.70 -14.66 -4.82
C GLU A 19 11.93 -15.62 -5.73
N MET A 20 10.66 -15.90 -5.41
CA MET A 20 9.82 -16.82 -6.19
C MET A 20 9.51 -16.28 -7.57
N THR A 21 9.27 -14.96 -7.71
CA THR A 21 9.08 -14.34 -9.02
C THR A 21 10.34 -14.47 -9.89
N ARG A 22 11.52 -14.23 -9.31
CA ARG A 22 12.79 -14.40 -10.02
C ARG A 22 13.00 -15.85 -10.46
N LEU A 23 12.75 -16.82 -9.58
CA LEU A 23 12.89 -18.25 -9.88
C LEU A 23 11.89 -18.72 -10.95
N ALA A 24 10.64 -18.26 -10.89
CA ALA A 24 9.64 -18.60 -11.89
C ALA A 24 10.06 -18.11 -13.28
N GLN A 25 10.60 -16.89 -13.38
CA GLN A 25 11.13 -16.35 -14.63
C GLN A 25 12.36 -17.12 -15.12
N GLU A 26 13.31 -17.43 -14.23
CA GLU A 26 14.54 -18.16 -14.55
C GLU A 26 14.25 -19.56 -15.13
N HIS A 27 13.23 -20.23 -14.61
CA HIS A 27 12.88 -21.59 -15.02
C HIS A 27 11.70 -21.67 -16.01
N GLY A 28 11.14 -20.53 -16.44
CA GLY A 28 9.95 -20.49 -17.30
C GLY A 28 8.73 -21.17 -16.66
N ALA A 29 8.62 -21.13 -15.32
CA ALA A 29 7.54 -21.75 -14.58
C ALA A 29 6.33 -20.81 -14.46
N VAL A 30 5.13 -21.39 -14.30
CA VAL A 30 3.93 -20.62 -13.95
C VAL A 30 4.07 -20.09 -12.53
N ASN A 31 3.97 -18.78 -12.36
CA ASN A 31 4.11 -18.14 -11.05
C ASN A 31 2.76 -18.08 -10.32
N LEU A 32 2.52 -19.02 -9.40
CA LEU A 32 1.33 -19.02 -8.54
C LEU A 32 1.55 -18.25 -7.22
N ALA A 33 2.72 -17.64 -7.02
CA ALA A 33 3.06 -16.86 -5.83
C ALA A 33 2.84 -15.34 -6.02
N GLN A 34 2.60 -14.88 -7.26
CA GLN A 34 2.44 -13.45 -7.53
C GLN A 34 1.13 -12.90 -6.95
N GLY A 35 1.20 -11.72 -6.33
CA GLY A 35 0.06 -11.03 -5.73
C GLY A 35 -0.66 -10.05 -6.67
N PHE A 36 -0.40 -10.10 -7.99
CA PHE A 36 -1.00 -9.21 -8.97
C PHE A 36 -1.73 -9.99 -10.08
N PRO A 37 -2.79 -9.42 -10.68
CA PRO A 37 -3.58 -10.08 -11.71
C PRO A 37 -2.80 -10.24 -13.02
N ASP A 38 -3.14 -11.27 -13.79
CA ASP A 38 -2.64 -11.53 -15.15
C ASP A 38 -3.53 -10.93 -16.26
N PHE A 39 -4.55 -10.15 -15.87
CA PHE A 39 -5.46 -9.46 -16.77
C PHE A 39 -5.31 -7.95 -16.69
N GLU A 40 -5.64 -7.29 -17.79
CA GLU A 40 -5.68 -5.83 -17.92
C GLU A 40 -6.88 -5.22 -17.19
N GLY A 41 -6.71 -3.98 -16.72
CA GLY A 41 -7.81 -3.21 -16.16
C GLY A 41 -8.86 -2.79 -17.21
N PRO A 42 -9.97 -2.15 -16.78
CA PRO A 42 -10.99 -1.66 -17.69
C PRO A 42 -10.42 -0.66 -18.71
N ARG A 43 -10.72 -0.85 -20.01
CA ARG A 43 -10.25 0.06 -21.08
C ARG A 43 -10.61 1.52 -20.83
N SER A 44 -11.81 1.76 -20.30
CA SER A 44 -12.28 3.10 -19.95
C SER A 44 -11.35 3.82 -18.95
N LEU A 45 -10.70 3.08 -18.05
CA LEU A 45 -9.74 3.63 -17.10
C LEU A 45 -8.44 4.06 -17.80
N VAL A 46 -7.95 3.22 -18.72
CA VAL A 46 -6.77 3.53 -19.55
C VAL A 46 -7.02 4.77 -20.40
N ASP A 47 -8.18 4.86 -21.05
CA ASP A 47 -8.56 6.02 -21.87
C ASP A 47 -8.68 7.30 -21.04
N ALA A 48 -9.23 7.21 -19.82
CA ALA A 48 -9.31 8.33 -18.88
C ALA A 48 -7.92 8.81 -18.44
N ALA A 49 -7.00 7.90 -18.16
CA ALA A 49 -5.62 8.23 -17.80
C ALA A 49 -4.88 8.92 -18.97
N ILE A 50 -5.03 8.42 -20.20
CA ILE A 50 -4.46 9.05 -21.41
C ILE A 50 -5.01 10.46 -21.58
N LYS A 51 -6.33 10.64 -21.40
CA LYS A 51 -6.97 11.95 -21.49
C LYS A 51 -6.43 12.91 -20.43
N ALA A 52 -6.27 12.46 -19.19
CA ALA A 52 -5.72 13.27 -18.09
C ALA A 52 -4.28 13.72 -18.40
N LEU A 53 -3.42 12.80 -18.86
CA LEU A 53 -2.05 13.15 -19.23
C LEU A 53 -1.98 14.22 -20.34
N ARG A 54 -2.92 14.18 -21.29
CA ARG A 54 -3.02 15.13 -22.41
C ARG A 54 -3.68 16.46 -22.05
N SER A 55 -4.39 16.57 -20.93
CA SER A 55 -5.08 17.80 -20.55
C SER A 55 -4.12 18.91 -20.11
N GLY A 56 -2.89 18.54 -19.75
CA GLY A 56 -1.89 19.45 -19.18
C GLY A 56 -2.00 19.61 -17.65
N ASP A 57 -3.00 18.99 -17.02
CA ASP A 57 -3.19 19.00 -15.56
C ASP A 57 -2.31 17.95 -14.87
N ASN A 58 -1.00 18.15 -14.98
CA ASN A 58 0.04 17.20 -14.54
C ASN A 58 0.83 17.71 -13.32
N GLN A 59 0.29 18.69 -12.60
CA GLN A 59 0.94 19.25 -11.40
C GLN A 59 0.49 18.51 -10.13
N TYR A 60 1.14 18.82 -9.01
CA TYR A 60 0.79 18.21 -7.73
C TYR A 60 -0.69 18.44 -7.39
N ALA A 61 -1.38 17.34 -7.09
CA ALA A 61 -2.68 17.41 -6.44
C ALA A 61 -2.54 17.95 -5.00
N ARG A 62 -3.68 18.21 -4.36
CA ARG A 62 -3.76 18.41 -2.91
C ARG A 62 -3.09 17.22 -2.19
N SER A 63 -2.40 17.49 -1.08
CA SER A 63 -1.63 16.49 -0.33
C SER A 63 -2.42 15.24 0.08
N GLN A 64 -3.70 15.39 0.43
CA GLN A 64 -4.57 14.25 0.79
C GLN A 64 -5.28 13.61 -0.42
N GLY A 65 -4.99 14.06 -1.64
CA GLY A 65 -5.58 13.54 -2.88
C GLY A 65 -6.41 14.57 -3.64
N HIS A 66 -6.59 14.32 -4.94
CA HIS A 66 -7.40 15.14 -5.82
C HIS A 66 -8.86 15.22 -5.32
N PRO A 67 -9.50 16.41 -5.25
CA PRO A 67 -10.84 16.57 -4.70
C PRO A 67 -11.91 15.65 -5.30
N ASP A 68 -11.88 15.43 -6.62
CA ASP A 68 -12.86 14.55 -7.28
C ASP A 68 -12.64 13.08 -6.93
N LEU A 69 -11.38 12.68 -6.69
CA LEU A 69 -11.05 11.31 -6.32
C LEU A 69 -11.50 11.01 -4.88
N VAL A 70 -11.22 11.91 -3.92
CA VAL A 70 -11.65 11.70 -2.53
C VAL A 70 -13.18 11.69 -2.39
N LYS A 71 -13.89 12.52 -3.17
CA LYS A 71 -15.37 12.48 -3.25
C LYS A 71 -15.88 11.17 -3.84
N ALA A 72 -15.25 10.68 -4.91
CA ALA A 72 -15.62 9.41 -5.52
C ALA A 72 -15.40 8.23 -4.56
N ILE A 73 -14.29 8.23 -3.80
CA ILE A 73 -14.00 7.20 -2.79
C ILE A 73 -15.04 7.24 -1.66
N ALA A 74 -15.34 8.42 -1.10
CA ALA A 74 -16.36 8.56 -0.06
C ALA A 74 -17.75 8.09 -0.54
N GLY A 75 -18.13 8.49 -1.76
CA GLY A 75 -19.38 8.06 -2.39
C GLY A 75 -19.44 6.54 -2.58
N ARG A 76 -18.37 5.93 -3.10
CA ARG A 76 -18.28 4.48 -3.28
C ARG A 76 -18.39 3.74 -1.95
N ARG A 77 -17.74 4.24 -0.89
CA ARG A 77 -17.79 3.62 0.43
C ARG A 77 -19.19 3.68 1.04
N ARG A 78 -19.88 4.80 0.90
CA ARG A 78 -21.30 4.92 1.28
C ARG A 78 -22.17 3.93 0.51
N ASP A 79 -21.98 3.82 -0.81
CA ASP A 79 -22.80 2.94 -1.64
C ASP A 79 -22.55 1.45 -1.32
N ASP A 80 -21.29 1.07 -1.05
CA ASP A 80 -20.90 -0.32 -0.75
C ASP A 80 -21.23 -0.76 0.69
N THR A 81 -21.12 0.15 1.66
CA THR A 81 -21.20 -0.22 3.09
C THR A 81 -22.17 0.60 3.92
N GLY A 82 -22.80 1.63 3.36
CA GLY A 82 -23.65 2.58 4.10
C GLY A 82 -22.90 3.54 5.02
N LEU A 83 -21.56 3.56 5.00
CA LEU A 83 -20.75 4.43 5.85
C LEU A 83 -20.48 5.76 5.14
N GLU A 84 -20.82 6.85 5.81
CA GLU A 84 -20.59 8.21 5.32
C GLU A 84 -19.29 8.76 5.89
N TYR A 85 -18.49 9.39 5.02
CA TYR A 85 -17.24 10.07 5.37
C TYR A 85 -17.22 11.45 4.71
N ASP A 86 -16.72 12.46 5.42
CA ASP A 86 -16.39 13.75 4.81
C ASP A 86 -15.16 13.57 3.89
N PRO A 87 -15.31 13.71 2.57
CA PRO A 87 -14.21 13.48 1.63
C PRO A 87 -13.03 14.44 1.83
N MET A 88 -13.24 15.60 2.46
CA MET A 88 -12.17 16.59 2.64
C MET A 88 -11.36 16.37 3.91
N SER A 89 -11.92 15.73 4.94
CA SER A 89 -11.28 15.56 6.24
C SER A 89 -11.03 14.10 6.65
N GLU A 90 -11.78 13.14 6.11
CA GLU A 90 -11.76 11.73 6.53
C GLU A 90 -11.29 10.76 5.42
N VAL A 91 -10.94 11.28 4.24
CA VAL A 91 -10.45 10.47 3.10
C VAL A 91 -9.08 10.98 2.63
N GLY A 92 -8.13 10.04 2.56
CA GLY A 92 -6.78 10.25 2.03
C GLY A 92 -6.48 9.31 0.87
N VAL A 93 -5.73 9.81 -0.12
CA VAL A 93 -5.21 9.02 -1.25
C VAL A 93 -3.73 8.75 -1.04
N PHE A 94 -3.32 7.51 -1.26
CA PHE A 94 -1.95 7.04 -1.11
C PHE A 94 -1.47 6.36 -2.40
N ALA A 95 -0.15 6.21 -2.54
CA ALA A 95 0.55 5.39 -3.52
C ALA A 95 0.33 3.90 -3.24
N GLY A 96 -0.92 3.46 -3.40
CA GLY A 96 -1.36 2.11 -3.08
C GLY A 96 -1.61 1.88 -1.59
N ALA A 97 -2.23 0.74 -1.29
CA ALA A 97 -2.58 0.37 0.09
C ALA A 97 -1.35 0.24 0.99
N THR A 98 -0.20 -0.19 0.45
CA THR A 98 1.05 -0.34 1.21
C THR A 98 1.55 0.97 1.79
N GLU A 99 1.50 2.08 1.03
CA GLU A 99 1.81 3.40 1.59
C GLU A 99 0.76 3.81 2.63
N GLY A 100 -0.54 3.57 2.36
CA GLY A 100 -1.59 3.86 3.33
C GLY A 100 -1.36 3.19 4.69
N ILE A 101 -1.03 1.90 4.69
CA ILE A 101 -0.67 1.15 5.90
C ILE A 101 0.55 1.77 6.59
N ALA A 102 1.61 2.07 5.82
CA ALA A 102 2.83 2.66 6.37
C ALA A 102 2.58 4.03 6.99
N ALA A 103 1.88 4.91 6.29
CA ALA A 103 1.55 6.26 6.75
C ALA A 103 0.63 6.22 7.97
N SER A 104 -0.37 5.34 8.00
CA SER A 104 -1.24 5.18 9.18
C SER A 104 -0.46 4.71 10.40
N LEU A 105 0.32 3.63 10.28
CA LEU A 105 1.06 3.08 11.42
C LEU A 105 2.14 4.06 11.91
N MET A 106 2.93 4.65 11.00
CA MET A 106 3.96 5.64 11.39
C MET A 106 3.36 6.94 11.93
N GLY A 107 2.14 7.30 11.53
CA GLY A 107 1.46 8.50 12.02
C GLY A 107 0.73 8.30 13.35
N MET A 108 0.47 7.05 13.76
CA MET A 108 -0.30 6.71 14.95
C MET A 108 0.53 6.12 16.09
N LEU A 109 1.68 5.50 15.79
CA LEU A 109 2.47 4.77 16.76
C LEU A 109 3.68 5.58 17.25
N GLU A 110 3.94 5.48 18.55
CA GLU A 110 5.20 5.87 19.16
C GLU A 110 6.08 4.63 19.45
N PRO A 111 7.42 4.79 19.54
CA PRO A 111 8.30 3.69 19.91
C PRO A 111 7.91 3.06 21.25
N GLY A 112 7.75 1.74 21.26
CA GLY A 112 7.29 0.98 22.43
C GLY A 112 5.80 0.67 22.46
N ASP A 113 4.98 1.29 21.62
CA ASP A 113 3.56 0.95 21.49
C ASP A 113 3.40 -0.51 21.02
N GLU A 114 2.37 -1.20 21.52
CA GLU A 114 2.10 -2.58 21.14
C GLU A 114 1.13 -2.67 19.96
N VAL A 115 1.45 -3.50 18.96
CA VAL A 115 0.61 -3.74 17.77
C VAL A 115 0.27 -5.23 17.70
N ILE A 116 -1.03 -5.53 17.63
CA ILE A 116 -1.52 -6.89 17.45
C ILE A 116 -1.50 -7.26 15.96
N LEU A 117 -0.81 -8.35 15.63
CA LEU A 117 -0.69 -8.92 14.29
C LEU A 117 -1.36 -10.29 14.25
N ILE A 118 -2.38 -10.44 13.41
CA ILE A 118 -3.11 -11.71 13.25
C ILE A 118 -2.36 -12.60 12.25
N GLU A 119 -1.99 -13.81 12.64
CA GLU A 119 -1.11 -14.66 11.83
C GLU A 119 -1.76 -15.31 10.60
N THR A 120 -0.90 -15.55 9.61
CA THR A 120 -1.10 -15.38 8.16
C THR A 120 -1.39 -13.93 7.78
N LEU A 121 -0.32 -13.14 7.70
CA LEU A 121 -0.36 -11.70 7.48
C LEU A 121 0.37 -11.27 6.21
N TYR A 122 0.09 -10.04 5.79
CA TYR A 122 0.81 -9.37 4.72
C TYR A 122 2.22 -8.96 5.19
N ASP A 123 3.22 -9.23 4.36
CA ASP A 123 4.65 -9.13 4.71
C ASP A 123 5.09 -7.73 5.15
N SER A 124 4.37 -6.68 4.75
CA SER A 124 4.72 -5.31 5.12
C SER A 124 4.40 -4.96 6.58
N TYR A 125 3.46 -5.64 7.25
CA TYR A 125 3.01 -5.22 8.58
C TYR A 125 4.14 -5.27 9.63
N PRO A 126 4.88 -6.40 9.78
CA PRO A 126 5.98 -6.49 10.74
C PRO A 126 7.08 -5.47 10.45
N ALA A 127 7.43 -5.29 9.17
CA ALA A 127 8.48 -4.38 8.76
C ALA A 127 8.18 -2.92 9.10
N ILE A 128 6.92 -2.51 8.93
CA ILE A 128 6.47 -1.16 9.27
C ILE A 128 6.39 -0.97 10.79
N CYS A 129 5.94 -1.97 11.54
CA CYS A 129 5.94 -1.92 13.01
C CYS A 129 7.37 -1.74 13.55
N ASP A 130 8.33 -2.51 13.03
CA ASP A 130 9.74 -2.38 13.42
C ASP A 130 10.32 -1.03 13.00
N LEU A 131 9.92 -0.49 11.83
CA LEU A 131 10.31 0.84 11.40
C LEU A 131 9.82 1.93 12.38
N ALA A 132 8.59 1.81 12.87
CA ALA A 132 8.00 2.69 13.89
C ALA A 132 8.57 2.44 15.30
N GLY A 133 9.29 1.35 15.52
CA GLY A 133 9.80 0.96 16.85
C GLY A 133 8.72 0.37 17.76
N ALA A 134 7.64 -0.12 17.20
CA ALA A 134 6.54 -0.74 17.92
C ALA A 134 6.86 -2.19 18.32
N VAL A 135 6.23 -2.66 19.40
CA VAL A 135 6.34 -4.03 19.91
C VAL A 135 5.22 -4.89 19.30
N GLN A 136 5.60 -5.86 18.49
CA GLN A 136 4.66 -6.74 17.79
C GLN A 136 4.13 -7.85 18.72
N LYS A 137 2.82 -8.07 18.73
CA LYS A 137 2.14 -9.17 19.44
C LYS A 137 1.38 -10.02 18.43
N TYR A 138 1.77 -11.27 18.30
CA TYR A 138 1.19 -12.20 17.33
C TYR A 138 0.03 -12.97 17.97
N ILE A 139 -1.08 -13.11 17.23
CA ILE A 139 -2.25 -13.91 17.61
C ILE A 139 -2.74 -14.82 16.49
#